data_AF-A0A950VJA8-F1
#
_entry.id   AF-A0A950VJA8-F1
#
_cell.length_a   1.000
_cell.length_b   1.000
_cell.length_c   1.000
_cell.angle_alpha   90.00
_cell.angle_beta   90.00
_cell.angle_gamma   90.00
#
_symmetry.space_group_name_H-M   'P 1'
#
loop_
_entity.id
_entity.type
_entity.pdbx_description
1 polymer ?
#
loop_
_entity_poly.entity_id
_entity_poly.type
_entity_poly.pdbx_seq_one_letter_code
_entity_poly.pdbx_strand_id
1 'polypeptide(L)' 'MTRTHHEYRKYVFSIYYKAREPAYTVAFPDFPEIITSGETLTAAFANACEALDQHLESLEKLGKRLPKPKHALAVESV' A
#
# COMPACT_ATOMS: atom_id res chain seq x y z
N MET A 1 -0.20 -17.95 -5.91
CA MET A 1 0.32 -16.56 -5.86
C MET A 1 0.20 -16.11 -4.42
N THR A 2 1.31 -15.84 -3.74
CA THR A 2 1.27 -15.35 -2.35
C THR A 2 0.87 -13.88 -2.37
N ARG A 3 -0.26 -13.57 -1.74
CA ARG A 3 -0.74 -12.20 -1.51
C ARG A 3 -0.89 -12.01 -0.02
N THR A 4 -0.32 -10.93 0.50
CA THR A 4 -0.46 -10.53 1.90
C THR A 4 -1.15 -9.17 1.96
N HIS A 5 -1.90 -8.94 3.04
CA HIS A 5 -2.65 -7.72 3.27
C HIS A 5 -2.07 -7.00 4.49
N HIS A 6 -1.96 -5.68 4.39
CA HIS A 6 -1.29 -4.84 5.38
C HIS A 6 -2.11 -3.58 5.60
N GLU A 7 -1.92 -2.96 6.76
CA GLU A 7 -2.48 -1.65 7.09
C GLU A 7 -1.36 -0.72 7.55
N TYR A 8 -1.37 0.52 7.06
CA TYR A 8 -0.52 1.59 7.54
C TYR A 8 -1.28 2.92 7.52
N ARG A 9 -1.20 3.70 8.62
CA ARG A 9 -1.95 4.96 8.81
C ARG A 9 -3.46 4.84 8.52
N LYS A 10 -4.05 3.69 8.86
CA LYS A 10 -5.47 3.32 8.62
C LYS A 10 -5.83 3.05 7.15
N TYR A 11 -4.87 3.04 6.24
CA TYR A 11 -5.10 2.63 4.85
C TYR A 11 -4.54 1.23 4.63
N VAL A 12 -5.30 0.42 3.91
CA VAL A 12 -4.89 -0.95 3.60
C VAL A 12 -4.16 -1.01 2.26
N PHE A 13 -3.26 -1.97 2.12
CA PHE A 13 -2.62 -2.31 0.85
C PHE A 13 -2.34 -3.80 0.78
N SER A 14 -2.12 -4.30 -0.43
CA SER A 14 -1.74 -5.69 -0.67
C SER A 14 -0.34 -5.77 -1.26
N ILE A 15 0.44 -6.76 -0.85
CA ILE A 15 1.70 -7.12 -1.50
C ILE A 15 1.52 -8.48 -2.17
N TYR A 16 1.93 -8.59 -3.44
CA TYR A 16 1.90 -9.85 -4.18
C TYR A 16 3.18 -10.04 -5.01
N TYR A 17 3.64 -11.28 -5.12
CA TYR A 17 4.84 -11.61 -5.88
C TYR A 17 4.51 -11.83 -7.37
N LYS A 18 5.26 -11.16 -8.26
CA LYS A 18 5.10 -11.26 -9.71
C LYS A 18 6.22 -12.14 -10.30
N ALA A 19 5.92 -13.41 -10.60
CA ALA A 19 6.96 -14.35 -11.06
C ALA A 19 7.58 -14.00 -12.43
N ARG A 20 6.85 -13.29 -13.31
CA ARG A 20 7.35 -12.87 -14.64
C ARG A 20 8.36 -11.73 -14.57
N GLU A 21 8.33 -10.95 -13.50
CA GLU A 21 9.21 -9.82 -13.24
C GLU A 21 9.47 -9.84 -11.73
N PRO A 22 10.52 -10.57 -11.30
CA PRO A 22 10.65 -11.08 -9.93
C PRO A 22 10.77 -9.94 -8.93
N ALA A 23 9.61 -9.52 -8.41
CA ALA A 23 9.46 -8.44 -7.45
C ALA A 23 8.18 -8.64 -6.62
N TYR A 24 8.18 -8.07 -5.43
CA TYR A 24 7.00 -7.90 -4.59
C TYR A 24 6.37 -6.56 -4.95
N THR A 25 5.22 -6.60 -5.62
CA THR A 25 4.47 -5.41 -6.03
C THR A 25 3.42 -5.05 -5.00
N VAL A 26 3.23 -3.75 -4.76
CA VAL A 26 2.25 -3.21 -3.83
C VAL A 26 1.04 -2.64 -4.58
N ALA A 27 -0.15 -2.82 -4.05
CA ALA A 27 -1.37 -2.18 -4.54
C ALA A 27 -2.16 -1.55 -3.39
N PHE A 28 -2.39 -0.24 -3.49
CA PHE A 28 -3.25 0.55 -2.62
C PHE A 28 -4.64 0.71 -3.27
N PRO A 29 -5.70 0.03 -2.78
CA PRO A 29 -7.04 0.19 -3.33
C PRO A 29 -7.60 1.61 -3.16
N ASP A 30 -7.21 2.33 -2.11
CA ASP A 30 -7.61 3.72 -1.87
C ASP A 30 -6.77 4.73 -2.66
N PHE A 31 -5.58 4.34 -3.14
CA PHE A 31 -4.65 5.19 -3.89
C PHE A 31 -4.04 4.43 -5.08
N PRO A 32 -4.83 4.17 -6.15
CA PRO A 32 -4.34 3.43 -7.31
C PRO A 32 -3.14 4.09 -8.02
N GLU A 33 -2.93 5.40 -7.79
CA GLU A 33 -1.77 6.13 -8.32
C GLU A 33 -0.44 5.79 -7.63
N ILE A 34 -0.47 5.19 -6.43
CA ILE A 34 0.75 4.80 -5.73
C ILE A 34 1.26 3.50 -6.33
N ILE A 35 2.34 3.60 -7.11
CA ILE A 35 3.04 2.46 -7.72
C ILE A 35 4.38 2.27 -7.01
N THR A 36 4.55 1.13 -6.34
CA THR A 36 5.80 0.79 -5.66
C THR A 36 5.99 -0.72 -5.56
N SER A 37 7.23 -1.15 -5.34
CA SER A 37 7.64 -2.55 -5.25
C SER A 37 8.95 -2.70 -4.46
N GLY A 38 9.30 -3.93 -4.11
CA GLY A 38 10.61 -4.26 -3.52
C GLY A 38 11.07 -5.68 -3.88
N GLU A 39 12.37 -5.94 -3.72
CA GLU A 39 12.96 -7.26 -4.00
C GLU A 39 12.57 -8.31 -2.96
N THR A 40 12.24 -7.87 -1.75
CA THR A 40 11.76 -8.71 -0.65
C THR A 40 10.41 -8.22 -0.14
N LEU A 41 9.66 -9.06 0.56
CA LEU A 41 8.41 -8.67 1.21
C LEU A 41 8.62 -7.49 2.16
N THR A 42 9.70 -7.50 2.95
CA THR A 42 10.06 -6.43 3.88
C THR A 42 10.39 -5.14 3.16
N ALA A 43 11.17 -5.20 2.07
CA ALA A 43 11.49 -4.02 1.27
C ALA A 43 10.23 -3.43 0.62
N ALA A 44 9.35 -4.27 0.07
CA ALA A 44 8.09 -3.82 -0.51
C ALA A 44 7.16 -3.17 0.53
N PHE A 45 7.13 -3.69 1.76
CA PHE A 45 6.39 -3.07 2.86
C PHE A 45 6.98 -1.71 3.25
N ALA A 46 8.30 -1.60 3.41
CA ALA A 46 8.95 -0.33 3.73
C ALA A 46 8.70 0.73 2.65
N ASN A 47 8.86 0.34 1.38
CA ASN A 47 8.60 1.21 0.23
C ASN A 47 7.12 1.61 0.12
N ALA A 48 6.19 0.73 0.52
CA ALA A 48 4.76 1.05 0.58
C ALA A 48 4.47 2.14 1.62
N CYS A 49 5.06 2.03 2.82
CA CYS A 49 4.91 3.04 3.87
C CYS A 49 5.46 4.40 3.43
N GLU A 50 6.68 4.42 2.89
CA GLU A 50 7.30 5.66 2.39
C GLU A 50 6.48 6.32 1.28
N ALA A 51 6.05 5.53 0.28
CA ALA A 51 5.26 6.05 -0.83
C ALA A 51 3.90 6.60 -0.37
N LEU A 52 3.26 5.97 0.63
CA LEU A 52 2.03 6.49 1.22
C LEU A 52 2.27 7.81 1.94
N ASP A 53 3.33 7.93 2.73
CA ASP A 53 3.67 9.17 3.43
C ASP A 53 3.95 10.32 2.45
N GLN A 54 4.73 10.06 1.40
CA GLN A 54 5.00 11.03 0.35
C GLN A 54 3.73 11.47 -0.38
N HIS A 55 2.81 10.54 -0.64
CA HIS A 55 1.55 10.85 -1.29
C HIS A 55 0.65 11.72 -0.41
N LEU A 56 0.49 11.36 0.87
CA LEU A 56 -0.30 12.13 1.83
C LEU A 56 0.29 13.53 2.06
N GLU A 57 1.62 13.64 2.19
CA GLU A 57 2.31 14.93 2.27
C GLU A 57 2.06 15.78 1.02
N SER A 58 2.11 15.17 -0.17
CA SER A 58 1.83 15.87 -1.43
C SER A 58 0.39 16.40 -1.48
N LEU A 59 -0.59 15.61 -1.03
CA LEU A 59 -1.99 16.07 -0.95
C LEU A 59 -2.13 17.27 0.00
N GLU A 60 -1.48 17.22 1.17
CA GLU A 60 -1.48 18.31 2.14
C GLU A 60 -0.87 19.59 1.55
N LYS A 61 0.33 19.50 0.92
CA LYS A 61 1.01 20.62 0.27
C LYS A 61 0.20 21.23 -0.87
N LEU A 62 -0.62 20.43 -1.56
CA LEU A 62 -1.53 20.88 -2.62
C LEU A 62 -2.87 21.41 -2.09
N GLY A 63 -3.09 21.46 -0.77
CA GLY A 63 -4.36 21.85 -0.17
C GLY A 63 -5.52 20.90 -0.48
N LYS A 64 -5.21 19.67 -0.91
CA LYS A 64 -6.20 18.64 -1.22
C LYS A 64 -6.64 17.92 0.05
N ARG A 65 -7.92 17.59 0.12
CA ARG A 65 -8.47 16.82 1.25
C ARG A 65 -7.92 15.40 1.21
N LEU A 66 -7.39 14.92 2.34
CA LEU A 66 -7.03 13.51 2.50
C LEU A 66 -8.28 12.62 2.37
N PRO A 67 -8.25 11.60 1.50
CA PRO A 67 -9.39 10.69 1.37
C PRO A 67 -9.58 9.92 2.68
N LYS A 68 -10.82 9.70 3.11
CA LYS A 68 -11.08 8.79 4.23
C LYS A 68 -10.79 7.36 3.77
N PRO A 69 -10.17 6.50 4.61
CA PRO A 69 -10.01 5.09 4.29
C PRO A 69 -11.36 4.46 3.92
N LYS A 70 -11.45 3.81 2.76
CA LYS A 70 -12.69 3.14 2.32
C LYS A 70 -12.60 1.63 2.51
N HIS A 71 -11.39 1.12 2.67
CA HIS A 71 -11.12 -0.30 2.84
C HIS A 71 -10.51 -0.54 4.22
N ALA A 72 -10.92 -1.64 4.87
CA ALA A 72 -10.40 -2.09 6.14
C ALA A 72 -10.09 -3.58 6.07
N LEU A 73 -9.16 -4.05 6.90
CA LEU A 73 -8.93 -5.48 7.07
C LEU A 73 -10.09 -6.06 7.88
N ALA A 74 -10.84 -6.99 7.28
CA ALA A 74 -11.83 -7.75 8.03
C ALA A 74 -11.09 -8.75 8.93
N VAL A 75 -11.23 -8.58 10.24
CA VAL A 75 -10.83 -9.61 11.21
C VAL A 75 -12.03 -10.50 11.42
N GLU A 76 -11.98 -11.72 10.90
CA GLU A 76 -12.93 -12.76 11.27
C GLU A 76 -12.44 -13.40 12.57
N SER A 77 -13.15 -13.16 13.67
CA SER A 77 -12.95 -13.92 14.91
C SER A 77 -13.58 -15.29 14.73
N VAL A 78 -12.77 -16.35 14.86
CA VAL A 78 -13.22 -17.75 14.97
C VAL A 78 -13.76 -18.05 16.35
#